data_AF-A0A381S570-F1
#
_entry.id   AF-A0A381S570-F1
#
_cell.length_a   1.000
_cell.length_b   1.000
_cell.length_c   1.000
_cell.angle_alpha   90.00
_cell.angle_beta   90.00
_cell.angle_gamma   90.00
#
_symmetry.space_group_name_H-M   'P 1'
#
loop_
_entity.id
_entity.type
_entity.pdbx_description
1 polymer ?
#
loop_
_entity_poly.entity_id
_entity_poly.type
_entity_poly.pdbx_seq_one_letter_code
_entity_poly.pdbx_strand_id
1 'polypeptide(L)'
;MLKSRKPSFLRIVTVLTGVIVVNVPIFLAASSIANQSSIDVIVFSSLAGVISAFLIATIVEWSVHRFAMHKGNRLPLIRIATELHHKAHHWVHVPPDRYLHSGQIKRPSVFAADKTKLCQTTLTSVLTTASHAAFYSLITAPIILLAWLATANIWFTALMATAAAVFIYLFIRIHDAVHHTGMSRLEYFRWFWFLDHHHYIHHIDNDANTNFLLPLGDLLMGTLRLELTKEESAKWPSYDEARSIIIDDKN
;
A
#
# COMPACT_ATOMS: atom_id res chain seq x y z
N MET A 1 -21.35 9.72 15.09
CA MET A 1 -21.35 10.25 13.71
C MET A 1 -19.91 10.52 13.29
N LEU A 2 -19.31 9.67 12.45
CA LEU A 2 -18.05 9.99 11.77
C LEU A 2 -18.12 9.44 10.34
N LYS A 3 -18.63 10.23 9.39
CA LYS A 3 -18.25 10.08 7.98
C LYS A 3 -16.73 10.24 7.91
N SER A 4 -16.05 9.42 7.10
CA SER A 4 -14.65 9.67 6.72
C SER A 4 -14.49 11.13 6.33
N ARG A 5 -13.73 11.89 7.13
CA ARG A 5 -13.45 13.28 6.80
C ARG A 5 -12.29 13.25 5.84
N LYS A 6 -12.54 13.68 4.59
CA LYS A 6 -11.46 14.01 3.67
C LYS A 6 -10.44 14.89 4.42
N PRO A 7 -9.15 14.55 4.39
CA PRO A 7 -8.14 15.33 5.07
C PRO A 7 -8.18 16.76 4.54
N SER A 8 -8.09 17.75 5.44
CA SER A 8 -7.94 19.14 5.00
C SER A 8 -6.58 19.32 4.33
N PHE A 9 -6.50 20.29 3.40
CA PHE A 9 -5.22 20.64 2.76
C PHE A 9 -4.13 20.95 3.79
N LEU A 10 -4.47 21.72 4.84
CA LEU A 10 -3.55 22.03 5.93
C LEU A 10 -3.03 20.78 6.65
N ARG A 11 -3.90 19.78 6.87
CA ARG A 11 -3.49 18.51 7.51
C ARG A 11 -2.52 17.73 6.63
N ILE A 12 -2.79 17.63 5.32
CA ILE A 12 -1.88 16.98 4.37
C ILE A 12 -0.51 17.66 4.43
N VAL A 13 -0.46 18.98 4.26
CA VAL A 13 0.80 19.74 4.29
C VAL A 13 1.53 19.54 5.62
N THR A 14 0.82 19.62 6.74
CA THR A 14 1.41 19.44 8.08
C THR A 14 2.05 18.06 8.24
N VAL A 15 1.36 16.99 7.82
CA VAL A 15 1.89 15.62 7.91
C VAL A 15 3.11 15.45 7.00
N LEU A 16 3.04 15.93 5.75
CA LEU A 16 4.16 15.87 4.82
C LEU A 16 5.39 16.61 5.36
N THR A 17 5.21 17.84 5.84
CA THR A 17 6.29 18.62 6.47
C THR A 17 6.83 17.92 7.71
N GLY A 18 5.96 17.36 8.56
CA GLY A 18 6.37 16.62 9.76
C GLY A 18 7.27 15.42 9.43
N VAL A 19 6.90 14.62 8.43
CA VAL A 19 7.71 13.47 7.99
C VAL A 19 9.06 13.92 7.44
N ILE A 20 9.10 15.01 6.67
CA ILE A 20 10.37 15.60 6.20
C ILE A 20 11.22 16.05 7.39
N VAL A 21 10.67 16.83 8.31
CA VAL A 21 11.38 17.36 9.49
C VAL A 21 11.95 16.24 10.36
N VAL A 22 11.22 15.13 10.54
CA VAL A 22 11.72 13.96 11.27
C VAL A 22 12.84 13.23 10.53
N ASN A 23 12.80 13.19 9.19
CA ASN A 23 13.84 12.52 8.40
C ASN A 23 15.12 13.33 8.24
N VAL A 24 15.06 14.67 8.29
CA VAL A 24 16.26 15.53 8.18
C VAL A 24 17.38 15.15 9.15
N PRO A 25 17.17 15.04 10.48
CA PRO A 25 18.25 14.66 11.40
C PRO A 25 18.77 13.24 11.14
N ILE A 26 17.93 12.31 10.68
CA ILE A 26 18.35 10.96 10.30
C ILE A 26 19.33 11.01 9.12
N PHE A 27 19.00 11.79 8.09
CA PHE A 27 19.86 11.97 6.92
C PHE A 27 21.17 12.67 7.27
N LEU A 28 21.12 13.72 8.10
CA LEU A 28 22.31 14.43 8.56
C LEU A 28 23.23 13.51 9.37
N ALA A 29 22.67 12.70 10.27
CA ALA A 29 23.44 11.71 11.03
C ALA A 29 24.10 10.68 10.09
N ALA A 30 23.32 10.09 9.17
CA ALA A 30 23.84 9.13 8.20
C ALA A 30 24.94 9.72 7.30
N SER A 31 24.80 10.98 6.88
CA SER A 31 25.79 11.71 6.09
C SER A 31 27.09 11.94 6.87
N SER A 32 26.98 12.37 8.14
CA SER A 32 28.15 12.68 8.98
C SER A 32 29.07 11.48 9.26
N ILE A 33 28.53 10.26 9.15
CA ILE A 33 29.27 9.01 9.41
C ILE A 33 29.52 8.19 8.14
N ALA A 34 29.23 8.73 6.95
CA ALA A 34 29.27 7.97 5.68
C ALA A 34 30.63 7.33 5.36
N ASN A 35 31.72 7.99 5.74
CA ASN A 35 33.10 7.51 5.48
C ASN A 35 33.64 6.58 6.57
N GLN A 36 32.83 6.24 7.57
CA GLN A 36 33.24 5.37 8.67
C GLN A 36 32.79 3.93 8.41
N SER A 37 33.59 2.96 8.84
CA SER A 37 33.38 1.53 8.55
C SER A 37 33.33 0.63 9.78
N SER A 38 33.22 1.20 10.98
CA SER A 38 33.04 0.40 12.20
C SER A 38 31.71 -0.33 12.18
N ILE A 39 31.64 -1.50 12.81
CA ILE A 39 30.42 -2.32 12.88
C ILE A 39 29.24 -1.50 13.45
N ASP A 40 29.49 -0.70 14.48
CA ASP A 40 28.46 0.13 15.11
C ASP A 40 27.88 1.16 14.12
N VAL A 41 28.71 1.77 13.28
CA VAL A 41 28.26 2.70 12.23
C VAL A 41 27.42 1.96 11.20
N ILE A 42 27.87 0.77 10.77
CA ILE A 42 27.12 -0.05 9.79
C ILE A 42 25.72 -0.36 10.32
N VAL A 43 25.64 -0.83 11.57
CA VAL A 43 24.37 -1.16 12.23
C VAL A 43 23.49 0.07 12.37
N PHE A 44 24.05 1.19 12.85
CA PHE A 44 23.31 2.43 13.02
C PHE A 44 22.76 2.97 11.69
N SER A 45 23.61 3.09 10.66
CA SER A 45 23.22 3.52 9.32
C SER A 45 22.15 2.62 8.72
N SER A 46 22.28 1.30 8.91
CA SER A 46 21.29 0.31 8.45
C SER A 46 19.92 0.53 9.11
N LEU A 47 19.88 0.67 10.43
CA LEU A 47 18.64 0.92 11.17
C LEU A 47 18.02 2.27 10.80
N ALA A 48 18.83 3.32 10.67
CA ALA A 48 18.41 4.63 10.20
C ALA A 48 17.75 4.54 8.81
N GLY A 49 18.34 3.76 7.88
CA GLY A 49 17.78 3.52 6.55
C GLY A 49 16.41 2.84 6.59
N VAL A 50 16.25 1.81 7.42
CA VAL A 50 14.97 1.11 7.61
C VAL A 50 13.89 2.02 8.21
N ILE A 51 14.23 2.76 9.26
CA ILE A 51 13.30 3.70 9.93
C ILE A 51 12.86 4.79 8.95
N SER A 52 13.82 5.36 8.21
CA SER A 52 13.51 6.37 7.19
C SER A 52 12.59 5.81 6.10
N ALA A 53 12.89 4.61 5.58
CA ALA A 53 12.05 3.93 4.60
C ALA A 53 10.62 3.73 5.13
N PHE A 54 10.45 3.29 6.37
CA PHE A 54 9.13 3.10 6.99
C PHE A 54 8.31 4.40 7.04
N LEU A 55 8.93 5.49 7.53
CA LEU A 55 8.26 6.79 7.65
C LEU A 55 7.85 7.35 6.28
N ILE A 56 8.72 7.21 5.28
CA ILE A 56 8.43 7.69 3.92
C ILE A 56 7.41 6.78 3.23
N ALA A 57 7.55 5.45 3.36
CA ALA A 57 6.67 4.47 2.73
C ALA A 57 5.22 4.65 3.19
N THR A 58 4.96 4.99 4.46
CA THR A 58 3.59 5.24 4.93
C THR A 58 2.93 6.41 4.18
N ILE A 59 3.68 7.46 3.85
CA ILE A 59 3.17 8.61 3.10
C ILE A 59 3.04 8.30 1.61
N VAL A 60 4.03 7.60 1.04
CA VAL A 60 4.02 7.20 -0.37
C VAL A 60 2.85 6.28 -0.64
N GLU A 61 2.66 5.24 0.16
CA GLU A 61 1.54 4.31 0.04
C GLU A 61 0.20 5.05 0.11
N TRP A 62 -0.01 5.88 1.13
CA TRP A 62 -1.22 6.67 1.29
C TRP A 62 -1.51 7.53 0.05
N SER A 63 -0.48 8.22 -0.44
CA SER A 63 -0.59 9.14 -1.57
C SER A 63 -0.86 8.40 -2.88
N VAL A 64 -0.12 7.33 -3.16
CA VAL A 64 -0.28 6.52 -4.37
C VAL A 64 -1.66 5.88 -4.38
N HIS A 65 -2.07 5.25 -3.28
CA HIS A 65 -3.35 4.57 -3.21
C HIS A 65 -4.50 5.57 -3.37
N ARG A 66 -4.48 6.68 -2.62
CA ARG A 66 -5.55 7.69 -2.67
C ARG A 66 -5.62 8.44 -4.00
N PHE A 67 -4.49 8.92 -4.51
CA PHE A 67 -4.48 9.84 -5.65
C PHE A 67 -4.21 9.14 -6.98
N ALA A 68 -3.36 8.11 -7.01
CA ALA A 68 -3.03 7.42 -8.24
C ALA A 68 -3.95 6.22 -8.52
N MET A 69 -4.42 5.52 -7.48
CA MET A 69 -5.22 4.31 -7.64
C MET A 69 -6.74 4.55 -7.47
N HIS A 70 -7.17 5.63 -6.80
CA HIS A 70 -8.59 5.97 -6.66
C HIS A 70 -9.07 7.20 -7.43
N LYS A 71 -8.20 8.19 -7.65
CA LYS A 71 -8.61 9.51 -8.20
C LYS A 71 -7.89 9.89 -9.48
N GLY A 72 -7.02 9.02 -9.97
CA GLY A 72 -6.02 9.36 -10.96
C GLY A 72 -6.53 9.12 -12.38
N ASN A 73 -6.84 10.17 -13.14
CA ASN A 73 -7.34 10.01 -14.51
C ASN A 73 -6.57 10.81 -15.58
N ARG A 74 -5.64 11.69 -15.18
CA ARG A 74 -4.99 12.64 -16.10
C ARG A 74 -3.79 12.07 -16.85
N LEU A 75 -2.93 11.32 -16.18
CA LEU A 75 -1.72 10.74 -16.77
C LEU A 75 -1.99 9.28 -17.18
N PRO A 76 -1.52 8.81 -18.37
CA PRO A 76 -1.84 7.48 -18.86
C PRO A 76 -1.51 6.34 -17.88
N LEU A 77 -0.31 6.36 -17.28
CA LEU A 77 0.11 5.35 -16.31
C LEU A 77 -0.76 5.35 -15.04
N ILE A 78 -1.09 6.55 -14.55
CA ILE A 78 -1.95 6.72 -13.37
C ILE A 78 -3.38 6.26 -13.68
N ARG A 79 -3.89 6.56 -14.88
CA ARG A 79 -5.21 6.10 -15.32
C ARG A 79 -5.28 4.58 -15.35
N ILE A 80 -4.26 3.90 -15.85
CA ILE A 80 -4.18 2.43 -15.82
C ILE A 80 -4.24 1.92 -14.37
N ALA A 81 -3.48 2.52 -13.45
CA ALA A 81 -3.53 2.15 -12.04
C ALA A 81 -4.94 2.34 -11.44
N THR A 82 -5.62 3.45 -11.76
CA THR A 82 -7.00 3.70 -11.31
C THR A 82 -8.01 2.72 -11.92
N GLU A 83 -7.90 2.39 -13.21
CA GLU A 83 -8.79 1.44 -13.87
C GLU A 83 -8.62 0.02 -13.32
N LEU A 84 -7.40 -0.41 -13.05
CA LEU A 84 -7.12 -1.73 -12.47
C LEU A 84 -7.56 -1.81 -11.01
N HIS A 85 -7.29 -0.77 -10.22
CA HIS A 85 -7.57 -0.81 -8.78
C HIS A 85 -8.97 -0.33 -8.45
N HIS A 86 -9.28 0.94 -8.67
CA HIS A 86 -10.59 1.46 -8.28
C HIS A 86 -11.73 0.83 -9.09
N LYS A 87 -11.59 0.64 -10.41
CA LYS A 87 -12.69 0.06 -11.18
C LYS A 87 -12.71 -1.47 -11.11
N ALA A 88 -11.64 -2.13 -11.57
CA ALA A 88 -11.67 -3.58 -11.69
C ALA A 88 -11.61 -4.30 -10.33
N HIS A 89 -10.70 -3.92 -9.44
CA HIS A 89 -10.57 -4.54 -8.11
C HIS A 89 -11.78 -4.22 -7.22
N HIS A 90 -12.04 -2.94 -6.91
CA HIS A 90 -13.10 -2.57 -5.95
C HIS A 90 -14.55 -2.75 -6.43
N TRP A 91 -14.84 -2.60 -7.73
CA TRP A 91 -16.24 -2.57 -8.19
C TRP A 91 -16.65 -3.73 -9.09
N VAL A 92 -15.70 -4.50 -9.63
CA VAL A 92 -16.03 -5.63 -10.51
C VAL A 92 -15.73 -6.96 -9.83
N HIS A 93 -14.49 -7.14 -9.39
CA HIS A 93 -14.02 -8.44 -8.90
C HIS A 93 -14.22 -8.60 -7.41
N VAL A 94 -13.89 -7.57 -6.63
CA VAL A 94 -13.86 -7.65 -5.16
C VAL A 94 -14.72 -6.56 -4.49
N PRO A 95 -16.00 -6.37 -4.87
CA PRO A 95 -16.88 -5.44 -4.16
C PRO A 95 -17.15 -5.90 -2.72
N PRO A 96 -17.68 -5.01 -1.84
CA PRO A 96 -17.91 -5.34 -0.42
C PRO A 96 -18.73 -6.60 -0.17
N ASP A 97 -19.70 -6.91 -1.03
CA ASP A 97 -20.57 -8.09 -0.94
C ASP A 97 -19.94 -9.38 -1.54
N ARG A 98 -18.77 -9.26 -2.17
CA ARG A 98 -17.98 -10.36 -2.75
C ARG A 98 -16.50 -10.18 -2.40
N TYR A 99 -16.24 -9.89 -1.13
CA TYR A 99 -14.91 -9.49 -0.64
C TYR A 99 -13.86 -10.61 -0.66
N LEU A 100 -14.31 -11.87 -0.52
CA LEU A 100 -13.44 -13.04 -0.48
C LEU A 100 -13.64 -13.98 -1.67
N HIS A 101 -12.52 -14.50 -2.15
CA HIS A 101 -12.43 -15.48 -3.21
C HIS A 101 -11.66 -16.72 -2.75
N SER A 102 -11.98 -17.88 -3.34
CA SER A 102 -11.19 -19.10 -3.23
C SER A 102 -10.56 -19.47 -4.57
N GLY A 103 -9.42 -20.16 -4.50
CA GLY A 103 -8.72 -20.66 -5.68
C GLY A 103 -7.50 -19.82 -6.05
N GLN A 104 -7.10 -19.90 -7.32
CA GLN A 104 -5.92 -19.19 -7.79
C GLN A 104 -6.18 -17.70 -7.92
N ILE A 105 -5.23 -16.88 -7.47
CA ILE A 105 -5.30 -15.42 -7.61
C ILE A 105 -5.29 -15.05 -9.10
N LYS A 106 -6.44 -14.59 -9.59
CA LYS A 106 -6.60 -14.03 -10.94
C LYS A 106 -6.61 -12.50 -10.83
N ARG A 107 -5.60 -11.84 -11.40
CA ARG A 107 -5.50 -10.36 -11.35
C ARG A 107 -6.09 -9.72 -12.61
N PRO A 108 -6.67 -8.52 -12.51
CA PRO A 108 -6.97 -7.68 -13.67
C PRO A 108 -5.71 -7.44 -14.51
N SER A 109 -5.79 -7.67 -15.82
CA SER A 109 -4.62 -7.67 -16.71
C SER A 109 -4.23 -6.26 -17.13
N VAL A 110 -2.96 -5.90 -16.92
CA VAL A 110 -2.42 -4.61 -17.42
C VAL A 110 -2.35 -4.55 -18.94
N PHE A 111 -2.38 -5.70 -19.63
CA PHE A 111 -2.29 -5.82 -21.08
C PHE A 111 -3.66 -5.84 -21.78
N ALA A 112 -4.74 -6.13 -21.05
CA ALA A 112 -6.07 -6.15 -21.64
C ALA A 112 -6.52 -4.72 -22.01
N ALA A 113 -7.23 -4.56 -23.12
CA ALA A 113 -7.83 -3.28 -23.50
C ALA A 113 -8.89 -2.86 -22.47
N ASP A 114 -9.75 -3.79 -22.06
CA ASP A 114 -10.64 -3.66 -20.92
C ASP A 114 -9.93 -4.12 -19.65
N LYS A 115 -9.62 -3.18 -18.75
CA LYS A 115 -8.92 -3.44 -17.49
C LYS A 115 -9.72 -4.29 -16.50
N THR A 116 -11.00 -4.56 -16.76
CA THR A 116 -11.78 -5.50 -15.95
C THR A 116 -11.51 -6.96 -16.33
N LYS A 117 -10.80 -7.25 -17.43
CA LYS A 117 -10.48 -8.63 -17.82
C LYS A 117 -9.32 -9.18 -17.01
N LEU A 118 -9.52 -10.37 -16.44
CA LEU A 118 -8.52 -11.10 -15.68
C LEU A 118 -7.42 -11.68 -16.59
N CYS A 119 -6.22 -11.86 -16.04
CA CYS A 119 -5.13 -12.57 -16.71
C CYS A 119 -5.55 -14.00 -17.07
N GLN A 120 -5.29 -14.40 -18.32
CA GLN A 120 -5.66 -15.72 -18.86
C GLN A 120 -4.53 -16.75 -18.76
N THR A 121 -3.30 -16.31 -18.52
CA THR A 121 -2.10 -17.16 -18.51
C THR A 121 -1.20 -16.81 -17.33
N THR A 122 -0.38 -17.78 -16.89
CA THR A 122 0.63 -17.55 -15.86
C THR A 122 1.57 -16.41 -16.23
N LEU A 123 2.00 -16.34 -17.50
CA LEU A 123 2.88 -15.27 -17.98
C LEU A 123 2.25 -13.89 -17.81
N THR A 124 0.99 -13.71 -18.23
CA THR A 124 0.30 -12.41 -18.08
C THR A 124 0.07 -12.06 -16.61
N SER A 125 -0.15 -13.04 -15.74
CA SER A 125 -0.26 -12.83 -14.29
C SER A 125 1.06 -12.40 -13.65
N VAL A 126 2.17 -13.06 -14.01
CA VAL A 126 3.53 -12.69 -13.54
C VAL A 126 3.90 -11.30 -13.99
N LEU A 127 3.70 -10.98 -15.28
CA LEU A 127 4.02 -9.66 -15.83
C LEU A 127 3.13 -8.56 -15.23
N THR A 128 1.84 -8.83 -15.00
CA THR A 128 0.94 -7.91 -14.30
C THR A 128 1.44 -7.65 -12.87
N THR A 129 1.81 -8.70 -12.14
CA THR A 129 2.34 -8.57 -10.78
C THR A 129 3.67 -7.80 -10.75
N ALA A 130 4.57 -8.09 -11.67
CA ALA A 130 5.81 -7.34 -11.85
C ALA A 130 5.57 -5.87 -12.19
N SER A 131 4.53 -5.58 -12.99
CA SER A 131 4.16 -4.20 -13.33
C SER A 131 3.68 -3.40 -12.12
N HIS A 132 2.97 -4.04 -11.17
CA HIS A 132 2.59 -3.39 -9.91
C HIS A 132 3.83 -3.05 -9.07
N ALA A 133 4.76 -3.99 -8.95
CA ALA A 133 6.03 -3.74 -8.26
C ALA A 133 6.86 -2.64 -8.95
N ALA A 134 6.90 -2.64 -10.28
CA ALA A 134 7.59 -1.63 -11.08
C ALA A 134 6.96 -0.24 -10.92
N PHE A 135 5.62 -0.15 -10.86
CA PHE A 135 4.91 1.10 -10.63
C PHE A 135 5.29 1.75 -9.29
N TYR A 136 5.27 0.98 -8.19
CA TYR A 136 5.73 1.49 -6.89
C TYR A 136 7.23 1.81 -6.88
N SER A 137 8.04 0.99 -7.56
CA SER A 137 9.48 1.22 -7.66
C SER A 137 9.80 2.51 -8.43
N LEU A 138 9.04 2.85 -9.47
CA LEU A 138 9.21 4.09 -10.23
C LEU A 138 8.96 5.33 -9.36
N ILE A 139 8.01 5.26 -8.43
CA ILE A 139 7.73 6.34 -7.48
C ILE A 139 8.79 6.41 -6.37
N THR A 140 9.31 5.26 -5.95
CA THR A 140 10.24 5.18 -4.81
C THR A 140 11.70 5.40 -5.21
N ALA A 141 12.11 5.03 -6.42
CA ALA A 141 13.49 5.12 -6.88
C ALA A 141 14.07 6.56 -6.84
N PRO A 142 13.34 7.62 -7.23
CA PRO A 142 13.82 9.00 -7.06
C PRO A 142 14.12 9.35 -5.60
N ILE A 143 13.33 8.83 -4.64
CA ILE A 143 13.55 9.06 -3.21
C ILE A 143 14.84 8.39 -2.75
N ILE A 144 15.07 7.13 -3.16
CA ILE A 144 16.30 6.40 -2.86
C ILE A 144 17.52 7.09 -3.48
N LEU A 145 17.40 7.59 -4.72
CA LEU A 145 18.46 8.35 -5.36
C LEU A 145 18.78 9.65 -4.59
N LEU A 146 17.75 10.39 -4.16
CA LEU A 146 17.95 11.58 -3.34
C LEU A 146 18.60 11.24 -1.98
N ALA A 147 18.23 10.11 -1.38
CA ALA A 147 18.87 9.61 -0.16
C ALA A 147 20.36 9.32 -0.37
N TRP A 148 20.73 8.69 -1.48
CA TRP A 148 22.12 8.50 -1.85
C TRP A 148 22.85 9.84 -2.03
N LEU A 149 22.29 10.76 -2.82
CA LEU A 149 22.90 12.07 -3.10
C LEU A 149 23.07 12.93 -1.83
N ALA A 150 22.14 12.82 -0.88
CA ALA A 150 22.18 13.59 0.36
C ALA A 150 23.14 13.00 1.42
N THR A 151 23.36 11.69 1.42
CA THR A 151 24.09 11.01 2.50
C THR A 151 25.42 10.40 2.08
N ALA A 152 25.57 10.00 0.81
CA ALA A 152 26.66 9.17 0.31
C ALA A 152 26.95 7.92 1.17
N ASN A 153 25.97 7.48 1.98
CA ASN A 153 26.13 6.41 2.95
C ASN A 153 25.53 5.11 2.39
N ILE A 154 26.39 4.17 2.01
CA ILE A 154 25.97 2.93 1.34
C ILE A 154 25.06 2.06 2.20
N TRP A 155 25.33 1.95 3.51
CA TRP A 155 24.54 1.12 4.41
C TRP A 155 23.16 1.72 4.64
N PHE A 156 23.09 3.04 4.83
CA PHE A 156 21.81 3.76 4.92
C PHE A 156 20.97 3.57 3.65
N THR A 157 21.53 3.88 2.48
CA THR A 157 20.80 3.81 1.20
C THR A 157 20.44 2.37 0.84
N ALA A 158 21.34 1.41 1.01
CA ALA A 158 21.07 0.01 0.69
C ALA A 158 19.92 -0.54 1.53
N LEU A 159 19.94 -0.32 2.85
CA LEU A 159 18.88 -0.82 3.72
C LEU A 159 17.56 -0.05 3.56
N MET A 160 17.62 1.24 3.21
CA MET A 160 16.42 1.99 2.82
C MET A 160 15.78 1.38 1.55
N ALA A 161 16.60 1.04 0.54
CA ALA A 161 16.12 0.41 -0.69
C ALA A 161 15.60 -1.02 -0.44
N THR A 162 16.30 -1.82 0.38
CA THR A 162 15.85 -3.16 0.77
C THR A 162 14.53 -3.10 1.53
N ALA A 163 14.38 -2.19 2.50
CA ALA A 163 13.14 -2.01 3.24
C ALA A 163 11.98 -1.60 2.30
N ALA A 164 12.21 -0.68 1.37
CA ALA A 164 11.23 -0.32 0.35
C ALA A 164 10.81 -1.52 -0.52
N ALA A 165 11.76 -2.33 -0.99
CA ALA A 165 11.46 -3.53 -1.75
C ALA A 165 10.64 -4.55 -0.95
N VAL A 166 10.96 -4.73 0.34
CA VAL A 166 10.19 -5.57 1.26
C VAL A 166 8.77 -5.03 1.44
N PHE A 167 8.59 -3.72 1.63
CA PHE A 167 7.26 -3.14 1.77
C PHE A 167 6.42 -3.28 0.48
N ILE A 168 7.02 -3.09 -0.70
CA ILE A 168 6.32 -3.31 -1.98
C ILE A 168 5.90 -4.79 -2.10
N TYR A 169 6.79 -5.72 -1.79
CA TYR A 169 6.48 -7.14 -1.80
C TYR A 169 5.34 -7.48 -0.83
N LEU A 170 5.43 -7.01 0.42
CA LEU A 170 4.43 -7.26 1.45
C LEU A 170 3.08 -6.63 1.09
N PHE A 171 3.07 -5.41 0.56
CA PHE A 171 1.86 -4.74 0.09
C PHE A 171 1.12 -5.63 -0.92
N ILE A 172 1.81 -6.10 -1.95
CA ILE A 172 1.20 -6.95 -2.99
C ILE A 172 0.70 -8.28 -2.40
N ARG A 173 1.56 -8.97 -1.64
CA ARG A 173 1.26 -10.34 -1.19
C ARG A 173 0.23 -10.40 -0.07
N ILE A 174 0.25 -9.46 0.86
CA ILE A 174 -0.76 -9.39 1.92
C ILE A 174 -2.08 -8.91 1.32
N HIS A 175 -2.07 -7.97 0.37
CA HIS A 175 -3.28 -7.53 -0.31
C HIS A 175 -3.95 -8.66 -1.10
N ASP A 176 -3.16 -9.53 -1.76
CA ASP A 176 -3.72 -10.73 -2.36
C ASP A 176 -4.38 -11.65 -1.31
N ALA A 177 -3.71 -11.84 -0.16
CA ALA A 177 -4.11 -12.79 0.88
C ALA A 177 -5.33 -12.34 1.68
N VAL A 178 -5.57 -11.04 1.88
CA VAL A 178 -6.80 -10.56 2.53
C VAL A 178 -8.05 -10.93 1.72
N HIS A 179 -7.92 -10.98 0.39
CA HIS A 179 -9.00 -11.35 -0.52
C HIS A 179 -9.05 -12.84 -0.89
N HIS A 180 -7.97 -13.58 -0.71
CA HIS A 180 -7.90 -14.99 -1.07
C HIS A 180 -7.52 -15.84 0.14
N THR A 181 -8.48 -16.63 0.60
CA THR A 181 -8.35 -17.43 1.83
C THR A 181 -7.30 -18.53 1.72
N GLY A 182 -6.56 -18.78 2.81
CA GLY A 182 -5.63 -19.90 2.91
C GLY A 182 -4.36 -19.77 2.05
N MET A 183 -4.08 -18.56 1.55
CA MET A 183 -2.96 -18.30 0.63
C MET A 183 -1.68 -17.87 1.35
N SER A 184 -1.77 -17.49 2.64
CA SER A 184 -0.63 -16.95 3.37
C SER A 184 -0.52 -17.46 4.79
N ARG A 185 0.69 -17.84 5.21
CA ARG A 185 1.00 -18.08 6.63
C ARG A 185 0.88 -16.82 7.49
N LEU A 186 0.74 -15.64 6.87
CA LEU A 186 0.54 -14.40 7.62
C LEU A 186 -0.85 -14.34 8.27
N GLU A 187 -1.81 -15.14 7.81
CA GLU A 187 -3.15 -15.30 8.41
C GLU A 187 -3.09 -15.81 9.86
N TYR A 188 -1.96 -16.38 10.32
CA TYR A 188 -1.79 -16.78 11.72
C TYR A 188 -1.58 -15.59 12.68
N PHE A 189 -1.24 -14.40 12.18
CA PHE A 189 -0.92 -13.26 13.03
C PHE A 189 -2.11 -12.32 13.19
N ARG A 190 -2.33 -11.82 14.41
CA ARG A 190 -3.44 -10.90 14.73
C ARG A 190 -3.41 -9.60 13.93
N TRP A 191 -2.22 -9.10 13.60
CA TRP A 191 -2.09 -7.87 12.81
C TRP A 191 -2.62 -8.04 11.39
N PHE A 192 -2.56 -9.25 10.81
CA PHE A 192 -3.15 -9.52 9.49
C PHE A 192 -4.66 -9.28 9.50
N TRP A 193 -5.35 -9.80 10.51
CA TRP A 193 -6.79 -9.64 10.68
C TRP A 193 -7.20 -8.18 10.94
N PHE A 194 -6.34 -7.41 11.60
CA PHE A 194 -6.54 -5.96 11.69
C PHE A 194 -6.46 -5.30 10.30
N LEU A 195 -5.44 -5.62 9.49
CA LEU A 195 -5.31 -5.05 8.14
C LEU A 195 -6.44 -5.49 7.21
N ASP A 196 -6.89 -6.73 7.33
CA ASP A 196 -8.01 -7.28 6.58
C ASP A 196 -9.30 -6.50 6.87
N HIS A 197 -9.69 -6.36 8.14
CA HIS A 197 -10.86 -5.56 8.51
C HIS A 197 -10.71 -4.08 8.13
N HIS A 198 -9.53 -3.49 8.34
CA HIS A 198 -9.20 -2.13 7.91
C HIS A 198 -9.40 -1.96 6.39
N HIS A 199 -8.95 -2.94 5.60
CA HIS A 199 -9.09 -2.95 4.16
C HIS A 199 -10.54 -3.20 3.72
N TYR A 200 -11.31 -4.04 4.43
CA TYR A 200 -12.74 -4.21 4.16
C TYR A 200 -13.52 -2.89 4.23
N ILE A 201 -13.25 -2.07 5.26
CA ILE A 201 -13.85 -0.73 5.37
C ILE A 201 -13.46 0.15 4.18
N HIS A 202 -12.21 0.03 3.71
CA HIS A 202 -11.73 0.75 2.52
C HIS A 202 -12.48 0.34 1.23
N HIS A 203 -12.89 -0.93 1.09
CA HIS A 203 -13.74 -1.38 -0.02
C HIS A 203 -15.14 -0.77 -0.02
N ILE A 204 -15.66 -0.43 1.17
CA ILE A 204 -16.93 0.28 1.32
C ILE A 204 -16.78 1.79 1.08
N ASP A 205 -15.72 2.38 1.64
CA ASP A 205 -15.40 3.80 1.53
C ASP A 205 -13.97 3.98 1.02
N ASN A 206 -13.84 4.11 -0.30
CA ASN A 206 -12.55 4.29 -0.98
C ASN A 206 -11.82 5.60 -0.63
N ASP A 207 -12.46 6.50 0.14
CA ASP A 207 -11.84 7.71 0.68
C ASP A 207 -11.24 7.51 2.09
N ALA A 208 -11.49 6.37 2.74
CA ALA A 208 -10.92 5.98 4.03
C ALA A 208 -9.88 4.86 3.87
N ASN A 209 -9.06 4.66 4.91
CA ASN A 209 -8.19 3.49 5.04
C ASN A 209 -7.31 3.23 3.80
N THR A 210 -6.74 4.31 3.25
CA THR A 210 -5.96 4.27 2.01
C THR A 210 -4.52 3.82 2.20
N ASN A 211 -4.00 3.71 3.42
CA ASN A 211 -2.88 2.81 3.66
C ASN A 211 -3.42 1.41 3.83
N PHE A 212 -2.84 0.44 3.15
CA PHE A 212 -3.15 -0.96 3.36
C PHE A 212 -2.19 -1.60 4.37
N LEU A 213 -0.89 -1.52 4.13
CA LEU A 213 0.15 -2.19 4.92
C LEU A 213 0.52 -1.39 6.18
N LEU A 214 0.62 -0.06 6.04
CA LEU A 214 1.12 0.84 7.07
C LEU A 214 0.04 1.87 7.46
N PRO A 215 -0.93 1.54 8.33
CA PRO A 215 -2.09 2.40 8.67
C PRO A 215 -1.72 3.73 9.37
N LEU A 216 -0.42 3.99 9.60
CA LEU A 216 0.08 5.22 10.19
C LEU A 216 -0.25 6.44 9.32
N GLY A 217 -0.16 6.35 7.98
CA GLY A 217 -0.55 7.46 7.11
C GLY A 217 -2.05 7.80 7.26
N ASP A 218 -2.92 6.80 7.37
CA ASP A 218 -4.35 7.03 7.64
C ASP A 218 -4.61 7.67 9.00
N LEU A 219 -3.86 7.25 10.03
CA LEU A 219 -3.93 7.88 11.36
C LEU A 219 -3.54 9.36 11.28
N LEU A 220 -2.39 9.65 10.66
CA LEU A 220 -1.85 10.99 10.53
C LEU A 220 -2.73 11.88 9.67
N MET A 221 -3.26 11.36 8.55
CA MET A 221 -4.13 12.08 7.62
C MET A 221 -5.58 12.16 8.12
N GLY A 222 -5.98 11.32 9.08
CA GLY A 222 -7.34 11.28 9.60
C GLY A 222 -8.33 10.57 8.70
N THR A 223 -7.81 9.67 7.87
CA THR A 223 -8.60 8.77 7.03
C THR A 223 -8.75 7.38 7.66
N LEU A 224 -8.17 7.16 8.85
CA LEU A 224 -8.32 5.92 9.61
C LEU A 224 -9.75 5.76 10.14
N ARG A 225 -10.34 4.62 9.81
CA ARG A 225 -11.65 4.17 10.26
C ARG A 225 -11.55 2.75 10.76
N LEU A 226 -12.17 2.50 11.92
CA LEU A 226 -12.20 1.18 12.55
C LEU A 226 -13.57 0.52 12.46
N GLU A 227 -14.60 1.29 12.08
CA GLU A 227 -15.99 0.85 12.04
C GLU A 227 -16.75 1.49 10.86
N LEU A 228 -17.81 0.81 10.43
CA LEU A 228 -18.78 1.30 9.46
C LEU A 228 -19.73 2.33 10.09
N THR A 229 -20.27 3.24 9.27
CA THR A 229 -21.39 4.08 9.73
C THR A 229 -22.69 3.27 9.73
N LYS A 230 -23.72 3.76 10.45
CA LYS A 230 -25.04 3.10 10.46
C LYS A 230 -25.62 2.95 9.04
N GLU A 231 -25.41 3.95 8.19
CA GLU A 231 -25.88 3.94 6.81
C GLU A 231 -25.13 2.92 5.95
N GLU A 232 -23.82 2.76 6.16
CA GLU A 232 -23.01 1.76 5.46
C GLU A 232 -23.35 0.35 5.94
N SER A 233 -23.50 0.12 7.25
CA SER A 233 -23.93 -1.16 7.81
C SER A 233 -25.35 -1.56 7.39
N ALA A 234 -26.20 -0.60 7.02
CA ALA A 234 -27.52 -0.88 6.46
C ALA A 234 -27.47 -1.26 4.97
N LYS A 235 -26.39 -0.90 4.27
CA LYS A 235 -26.22 -1.11 2.82
C LYS A 235 -25.35 -2.31 2.49
N TRP A 236 -24.31 -2.54 3.28
CA TRP A 236 -23.27 -3.53 3.02
C TRP A 236 -23.21 -4.55 4.16
N PRO A 237 -22.76 -5.78 3.89
CA PRO A 237 -22.57 -6.77 4.94
C PRO A 237 -21.61 -6.25 6.02
N SER A 238 -21.72 -6.78 7.23
CA SER A 238 -20.65 -6.67 8.22
C SER A 238 -19.39 -7.41 7.74
N TYR A 239 -18.25 -7.10 8.35
CA TYR A 239 -17.00 -7.77 8.02
C TYR A 239 -17.08 -9.30 8.19
N ASP A 240 -17.69 -9.76 9.29
CA ASP A 240 -17.85 -11.20 9.56
C ASP A 240 -18.78 -11.87 8.53
N GLU A 241 -19.87 -11.20 8.14
CA GLU A 241 -20.76 -11.68 7.08
C GLU A 241 -20.05 -11.73 5.73
N ALA A 242 -19.32 -10.68 5.35
CA ALA A 242 -18.57 -10.64 4.09
C ALA A 242 -17.52 -11.76 4.04
N ARG A 243 -16.87 -12.08 5.17
CA ARG A 243 -15.91 -13.19 5.25
C ARG A 243 -16.54 -14.58 5.26
N SER A 244 -17.83 -14.69 5.58
CA SER A 244 -18.55 -15.96 5.48
C SER A 244 -18.95 -16.32 4.05
N ILE A 245 -18.94 -15.32 3.15
CA ILE A 245 -19.28 -15.47 1.73
C ILE A 245 -17.99 -15.63 0.93
N ILE A 246 -17.72 -16.85 0.46
CA ILE A 246 -16.54 -17.14 -0.36
C ILE A 246 -16.99 -17.38 -1.79
N ILE A 247 -16.48 -16.58 -2.72
CA ILE A 247 -16.74 -16.73 -4.15
C ILE A 247 -15.76 -17.77 -4.72
N ASP A 248 -16.30 -18.86 -5.29
CA ASP A 248 -15.48 -19.90 -5.89
C ASP A 248 -15.15 -19.57 -7.35
N ASP A 249 -13.90 -19.17 -7.61
CA ASP A 249 -13.42 -18.81 -8.95
C ASP A 249 -13.07 -20.04 -9.84
N LYS A 250 -13.56 -21.24 -9.46
CA LYS A 250 -13.38 -22.51 -10.19
C LYS A 250 -14.19 -22.62 -11.49
N ASN A 251 -15.03 -21.64 -11.81
CA ASN A 251 -15.73 -21.53 -13.09
C ASN A 251 -15.26 -20.29 -13.86
#